data_AF-A0A504YNJ4-F1
#
_entry.id   AF-A0A504YNJ4-F1
#
_cell.length_a   1.000
_cell.length_b   1.000
_cell.length_c   1.000
_cell.angle_alpha   90.00
_cell.angle_beta   90.00
_cell.angle_gamma   90.00
#
_symmetry.space_group_name_H-M   'P 1'
#
loop_
_entity.id
_entity.type
_entity.pdbx_description
1 polymer ?
#
loop_
_entity_poly.entity_id
_entity_poly.type
_entity_poly.pdbx_seq_one_letter_code
_entity_poly.pdbx_strand_id
1 'polypeptide(L)'
;MPAVAQIQMDSQPTMSQLIELDRARRNAQQAASALRETARWSELVREIDEVLEAKDLSQLCATIEGMESCLTALTHLPDYNERLALVGTHKNSLESLLAPQLMQAFIESQADPVDSAQSAEELRHLIDLFYRIGRPEAARNYFTSCLKVSFKTHIFLFSSLI
;
A
#
# COMPACT_ATOMS: atom_id res chain seq x y z
N MET A 1 -14.70 22.34 60.17
CA MET A 1 -13.93 22.45 58.90
C MET A 1 -14.88 22.49 57.70
N PRO A 2 -15.61 23.59 57.45
CA PRO A 2 -16.59 23.66 56.34
C PRO A 2 -15.99 24.04 54.98
N ALA A 3 -14.87 24.76 54.96
CA ALA A 3 -14.28 25.29 53.73
C ALA A 3 -13.79 24.20 52.76
N VAL A 4 -13.25 23.08 53.28
CA VAL A 4 -12.74 21.97 52.44
C VAL A 4 -13.88 21.22 51.75
N ALA A 5 -15.03 21.08 52.41
CA ALA A 5 -16.21 20.44 51.84
C ALA A 5 -16.89 21.32 50.77
N GLN A 6 -16.93 22.64 50.98
CA GLN A 6 -17.44 23.58 49.97
C GLN A 6 -16.54 23.63 48.72
N ILE A 7 -15.21 23.67 48.88
CA ILE A 7 -14.26 23.61 47.76
C ILE A 7 -14.40 22.28 46.98
N GLN A 8 -14.60 21.16 47.67
CA GLN A 8 -14.84 19.87 47.02
C GLN A 8 -16.17 19.85 46.23
N MET A 9 -17.24 20.43 46.76
CA MET A 9 -18.52 20.52 46.04
C MET A 9 -18.44 21.43 44.80
N ASP A 10 -17.72 22.56 44.88
CA ASP A 10 -17.53 23.47 43.75
C ASP A 10 -16.57 22.90 42.69
N SER A 11 -15.67 21.98 43.07
CA SER A 11 -14.71 21.37 42.14
C SER A 11 -15.29 20.26 41.25
N GLN A 12 -16.32 19.53 41.72
CA GLN A 12 -16.98 18.46 40.95
C GLN A 12 -17.65 18.94 39.64
N PRO A 13 -18.45 20.03 39.63
CA PRO A 13 -19.07 20.51 38.40
C PRO A 13 -18.04 21.02 37.39
N THR A 14 -16.99 21.71 37.84
CA THR A 14 -15.89 22.15 36.97
C THR A 14 -15.13 20.97 36.38
N MET A 15 -14.84 19.95 37.17
CA MET A 15 -14.17 18.75 36.67
C MET A 15 -15.02 18.00 35.64
N SER A 16 -16.34 17.94 35.87
CA SER A 16 -17.28 17.33 34.92
C SER A 16 -17.34 18.11 33.59
N GLN A 17 -17.35 19.44 33.65
CA GLN A 17 -17.29 20.31 32.47
C GLN A 17 -15.99 20.13 31.67
N LEU A 18 -14.85 19.97 32.35
CA LEU A 18 -13.56 19.71 31.70
C LEU A 18 -13.53 18.36 30.97
N ILE A 19 -14.14 17.32 31.54
CA ILE A 19 -14.25 15.99 30.91
C ILE A 19 -15.11 16.07 29.65
N GLU A 20 -16.26 16.76 29.71
CA GLU A 20 -17.13 16.94 28.54
C GLU A 20 -16.44 17.78 27.45
N LEU A 21 -15.70 18.82 27.83
CA LEU A 21 -14.92 19.62 26.89
C LEU A 21 -13.80 18.80 26.22
N ASP A 22 -13.08 17.98 26.99
CA ASP A 22 -12.05 17.09 26.44
C ASP A 22 -12.65 16.06 25.48
N ARG A 23 -13.81 15.50 25.83
CA ARG A 23 -14.56 14.59 24.94
C ARG A 23 -14.96 15.29 23.65
N ALA A 24 -15.55 16.48 23.73
CA ALA A 24 -15.93 17.27 22.56
C ALA A 24 -14.72 17.61 21.69
N ARG A 25 -13.58 17.98 22.30
CA ARG A 25 -12.32 18.23 21.60
C ARG A 25 -11.83 16.98 20.86
N ARG A 26 -11.79 15.82 21.51
CA ARG A 26 -11.36 14.56 20.88
C ARG A 26 -12.25 14.17 19.71
N ASN A 27 -13.57 14.31 19.87
CA ASN A 27 -14.53 14.05 18.80
C ASN A 27 -14.31 15.00 17.61
N ALA A 28 -14.11 16.29 17.87
CA ALA A 28 -13.85 17.27 16.82
C ALA A 28 -12.55 16.98 16.07
N GLN A 29 -11.48 16.57 16.77
CA GLN A 29 -10.22 16.17 16.15
C GLN A 29 -10.36 14.92 15.28
N GLN A 30 -11.11 13.91 15.74
CA GLN A 30 -11.40 12.72 14.95
C GLN A 30 -12.21 13.05 13.70
N ALA A 31 -13.25 13.87 13.82
CA ALA A 31 -14.06 14.31 12.69
C ALA A 31 -13.23 15.12 11.67
N ALA A 32 -12.38 16.05 12.14
CA ALA A 32 -11.50 16.81 11.27
C ALA A 32 -10.51 15.91 10.52
N SER A 33 -9.94 14.90 11.20
CA SER A 33 -9.07 13.91 10.56
C SER A 33 -9.83 13.10 9.51
N ALA A 34 -11.02 12.61 9.82
CA ALA A 34 -11.83 11.83 8.88
C ALA A 34 -12.21 12.64 7.63
N LEU A 35 -12.57 13.92 7.81
CA LEU A 35 -12.85 14.83 6.69
C LEU A 35 -11.62 15.05 5.81
N ARG A 36 -10.45 15.27 6.42
CA ARG A 36 -9.19 15.43 5.69
C ARG A 36 -8.82 14.19 4.89
N GLU A 37 -8.87 13.01 5.51
CA GLU A 37 -8.56 11.75 4.81
C GLU A 37 -9.62 11.40 3.75
N THR A 38 -10.88 11.83 3.94
CA THR A 38 -11.92 11.69 2.89
C THR A 38 -11.60 12.56 1.68
N ALA A 39 -11.22 13.82 1.88
CA ALA A 39 -10.83 14.70 0.79
C ALA A 39 -9.58 14.17 0.05
N ARG A 40 -8.57 13.74 0.81
CA ARG A 40 -7.36 13.11 0.26
C ARG A 40 -7.68 11.84 -0.51
N TRP A 41 -8.57 10.99 0.00
CA TRP A 41 -9.04 9.80 -0.71
C TRP A 41 -9.64 10.15 -2.07
N SER A 42 -10.51 11.16 -2.15
CA SER A 42 -11.11 11.60 -3.42
C SER A 42 -10.07 12.09 -4.43
N GLU A 43 -9.02 12.77 -3.97
CA GLU A 43 -7.91 13.19 -4.82
C GLU A 43 -7.11 11.99 -5.36
N LEU A 44 -6.76 11.03 -4.49
CA LEU A 44 -6.03 9.82 -4.87
C LEU A 44 -6.83 8.95 -5.85
N VAL A 45 -8.15 8.83 -5.68
CA VAL A 45 -9.02 8.10 -6.62
C VAL A 45 -9.02 8.76 -8.00
N ARG A 46 -8.91 10.08 -8.10
CA ARG A 46 -8.78 10.75 -9.39
C ARG A 46 -7.38 10.54 -10.00
N GLU A 47 -6.35 10.63 -9.17
CA GLU A 47 -4.96 10.47 -9.58
C GLU A 47 -4.66 9.05 -10.07
N ILE A 48 -5.20 8.03 -9.41
CA ILE A 48 -4.81 6.63 -9.69
C ILE A 48 -5.18 6.18 -11.10
N ASP A 49 -6.28 6.68 -11.67
CA ASP A 49 -6.67 6.37 -13.04
C ASP A 49 -5.69 6.99 -14.05
N GLU A 50 -5.30 8.26 -13.83
CA GLU A 50 -4.31 8.96 -14.66
C GLU A 50 -2.93 8.25 -14.61
N VAL A 51 -2.51 7.84 -13.42
CA VAL A 51 -1.24 7.13 -13.20
C VAL A 51 -1.25 5.72 -13.80
N LEU A 52 -2.39 5.02 -13.72
CA LEU A 52 -2.56 3.70 -14.31
C LEU A 52 -2.47 3.75 -15.84
N GLU A 53 -3.05 4.77 -16.47
CA GLU A 53 -2.94 5.00 -17.92
C GLU A 53 -1.49 5.31 -18.34
N ALA A 54 -0.76 6.10 -17.55
CA ALA A 54 0.64 6.41 -17.77
C ALA A 54 1.58 5.20 -17.56
N LYS A 55 1.09 4.14 -16.90
CA LYS A 55 1.86 2.93 -16.52
C LYS A 55 3.11 3.24 -15.69
N ASP A 56 3.09 4.33 -14.92
CA ASP A 56 4.14 4.61 -13.94
C ASP A 56 3.92 3.73 -12.71
N LEU A 57 4.66 2.61 -12.64
CA LEU A 57 4.49 1.62 -11.58
C LEU A 57 4.87 2.16 -10.20
N SER A 58 5.88 3.04 -10.14
CA SER A 58 6.37 3.60 -8.89
C SER A 58 5.35 4.58 -8.32
N GLN A 59 4.83 5.47 -9.15
CA GLN A 59 3.77 6.38 -8.75
C GLN A 59 2.49 5.60 -8.41
N LEU A 60 2.11 4.60 -9.21
CA LEU A 60 0.92 3.78 -8.94
C LEU A 60 1.00 3.11 -7.57
N CYS A 61 2.16 2.55 -7.23
CA CYS A 61 2.42 1.96 -5.92
C CYS A 61 2.29 3.00 -4.80
N ALA A 62 2.86 4.20 -4.97
CA ALA A 62 2.78 5.27 -3.98
C ALA A 62 1.35 5.79 -3.79
N THR A 63 0.57 5.91 -4.87
CA THR A 63 -0.84 6.30 -4.81
C THR A 63 -1.66 5.25 -4.06
N ILE A 64 -1.44 3.95 -4.31
CA ILE A 64 -2.07 2.85 -3.57
C ILE A 64 -1.74 2.91 -2.07
N GLU A 65 -0.47 3.10 -1.69
CA GLU A 65 -0.05 3.27 -0.29
C GLU A 65 -0.74 4.48 0.36
N GLY A 66 -0.88 5.57 -0.40
CA GLY A 66 -1.65 6.75 0.02
C GLY A 66 -3.11 6.42 0.32
N MET A 67 -3.75 5.63 -0.54
CA MET A 67 -5.14 5.18 -0.35
C MET A 67 -5.27 4.29 0.89
N GLU A 68 -4.35 3.35 1.09
CA GLU A 68 -4.31 2.50 2.28
C GLU A 68 -4.10 3.29 3.56
N SER A 69 -3.25 4.32 3.51
CA SER A 69 -3.06 5.26 4.62
C SER A 69 -4.37 5.97 4.98
N CYS A 70 -5.14 6.45 3.99
CA CYS A 70 -6.44 7.06 4.23
C CYS A 70 -7.41 6.07 4.93
N LEU A 71 -7.43 4.80 4.51
CA LEU A 71 -8.33 3.78 5.09
C LEU A 71 -8.18 3.62 6.61
N THR A 72 -6.99 3.89 7.17
CA THR A 72 -6.78 3.82 8.62
C THR A 72 -7.68 4.77 9.42
N ALA A 73 -8.05 5.93 8.86
CA ALA A 73 -8.90 6.92 9.51
C ALA A 73 -10.39 6.79 9.13
N LEU A 74 -10.72 5.97 8.13
CA LEU A 74 -12.04 5.92 7.48
C LEU A 74 -12.82 4.63 7.80
N THR A 75 -12.33 3.84 8.75
CA THR A 75 -12.92 2.55 9.18
C THR A 75 -14.36 2.61 9.67
N HIS A 76 -14.82 3.79 10.08
CA HIS A 76 -16.17 4.03 10.59
C HIS A 76 -17.18 4.42 9.51
N LEU A 77 -16.73 4.67 8.28
CA LEU A 77 -17.61 5.04 7.17
C LEU A 77 -18.35 3.80 6.62
N PRO A 78 -19.61 3.93 6.19
CA PRO A 78 -20.42 2.80 5.72
C PRO A 78 -19.87 2.16 4.43
N ASP A 79 -19.16 2.92 3.61
CA ASP A 79 -18.56 2.49 2.33
C ASP A 79 -17.12 1.97 2.49
N TYR A 80 -16.63 1.79 3.73
CA TYR A 80 -15.25 1.34 4.00
C TYR A 80 -14.88 0.04 3.24
N ASN A 81 -15.77 -0.94 3.21
CA ASN A 81 -15.52 -2.21 2.52
C ASN A 81 -15.41 -2.05 1.00
N GLU A 82 -16.19 -1.14 0.42
CA GLU A 82 -16.12 -0.84 -1.02
C GLU A 82 -14.79 -0.17 -1.37
N ARG A 83 -14.33 0.75 -0.51
CA ARG A 83 -13.02 1.39 -0.64
C ARG A 83 -11.87 0.39 -0.50
N LEU A 84 -11.97 -0.54 0.44
CA LEU A 84 -10.99 -1.63 0.59
C LEU A 84 -10.94 -2.52 -0.66
N ALA A 85 -12.10 -2.86 -1.23
CA ALA A 85 -12.18 -3.63 -2.46
C ALA A 85 -11.59 -2.88 -3.67
N LEU A 86 -11.79 -1.55 -3.74
CA LEU A 86 -11.20 -0.71 -4.77
C LEU A 86 -9.67 -0.73 -4.71
N VAL A 87 -9.08 -0.53 -3.53
CA VAL A 87 -7.62 -0.67 -3.32
C VAL A 87 -7.15 -2.05 -3.76
N GLY A 88 -7.88 -3.11 -3.39
CA GLY A 88 -7.58 -4.47 -3.81
C GLY A 88 -7.54 -4.63 -5.33
N THR A 89 -8.48 -4.00 -6.04
CA THR A 89 -8.51 -3.98 -7.52
C THR A 89 -7.26 -3.32 -8.09
N HIS A 90 -6.88 -2.14 -7.60
CA HIS A 90 -5.67 -1.46 -8.07
C HIS A 90 -4.38 -2.22 -7.76
N LYS A 91 -4.31 -2.91 -6.60
CA LYS A 91 -3.21 -3.82 -6.28
C LYS A 91 -3.10 -4.96 -7.29
N ASN A 92 -4.22 -5.56 -7.66
CA ASN A 92 -4.26 -6.62 -8.68
C ASN A 92 -3.82 -6.09 -10.06
N SER A 93 -4.25 -4.87 -10.42
CA SER A 93 -3.82 -4.21 -11.66
C SER A 93 -2.31 -3.97 -11.67
N LEU A 94 -1.74 -3.39 -10.60
CA LEU A 94 -0.30 -3.19 -10.50
C LEU A 94 0.47 -4.51 -10.54
N GLU A 95 0.02 -5.54 -9.82
CA GLU A 95 0.60 -6.89 -9.88
C GLU A 95 0.61 -7.45 -11.31
N SER A 96 -0.48 -7.27 -12.06
CA SER A 96 -0.58 -7.70 -13.46
C SER A 96 0.39 -6.99 -14.40
N LEU A 97 0.77 -5.75 -14.09
CA LEU A 97 1.76 -4.96 -14.83
C LEU A 97 3.20 -5.31 -14.43
N LEU A 98 3.43 -5.61 -13.14
CA LEU A 98 4.74 -5.98 -12.61
C LEU A 98 5.17 -7.39 -13.05
N ALA A 99 4.25 -8.35 -13.08
CA ALA A 99 4.55 -9.75 -13.40
C ALA A 99 5.31 -9.94 -14.73
N PRO A 100 4.87 -9.40 -15.88
CA PRO A 100 5.60 -9.55 -17.15
C PRO A 100 6.97 -8.85 -17.14
N GLN A 101 7.08 -7.68 -16.51
CA GLN A 101 8.35 -6.95 -16.41
C GLN A 101 9.37 -7.71 -15.55
N LEU A 102 8.91 -8.31 -14.45
CA LEU A 102 9.75 -9.15 -13.59
C LEU A 102 10.27 -10.37 -14.36
N MET A 103 9.41 -11.02 -15.14
CA MET A 103 9.80 -12.15 -15.98
C MET A 103 10.83 -11.75 -17.05
N GLN A 104 10.64 -10.59 -17.68
CA GLN A 104 11.54 -10.08 -18.71
C GLN A 104 12.91 -9.70 -18.14
N ALA A 105 12.94 -8.89 -17.08
CA ALA A 105 14.18 -8.48 -16.41
C ALA A 105 14.97 -9.70 -15.90
N PHE A 106 14.28 -10.78 -15.50
CA PHE A 106 14.91 -12.04 -15.12
C PHE A 106 15.59 -12.72 -16.31
N ILE A 107 14.93 -12.80 -17.46
CA ILE A 107 15.50 -13.41 -18.67
C ILE A 107 16.73 -12.61 -19.14
N GLU A 108 16.63 -11.28 -19.16
CA GLU A 108 17.71 -10.38 -19.55
C GLU A 108 18.92 -10.51 -18.61
N SER A 109 18.69 -10.64 -17.30
CA SER A 109 19.78 -10.87 -16.33
C SER A 109 20.57 -12.17 -16.55
N GLN A 110 20.00 -13.13 -17.29
CA GLN A 110 20.68 -14.39 -17.64
C GLN A 110 21.33 -14.39 -19.02
N ALA A 111 20.93 -13.48 -19.92
CA ALA A 111 21.34 -13.50 -21.31
C ALA A 111 22.77 -12.96 -21.53
N ASP A 112 23.17 -11.88 -20.82
CA ASP A 112 24.44 -11.19 -21.09
C ASP A 112 25.17 -10.68 -19.83
N PRO A 113 26.51 -10.87 -19.72
CA PRO A 113 27.28 -10.46 -18.54
C PRO A 113 27.54 -8.94 -18.44
N VAL A 114 27.43 -8.18 -19.55
CA VAL A 114 27.76 -6.74 -19.60
C VAL A 114 26.64 -5.86 -19.01
N ASP A 115 25.37 -6.28 -19.13
CA ASP A 115 24.20 -5.54 -18.63
C ASP A 115 23.62 -6.12 -17.32
N SER A 116 24.38 -7.01 -16.68
CA SER A 116 23.98 -7.72 -15.45
C SER A 116 23.72 -6.82 -14.25
N ALA A 117 24.36 -5.65 -14.17
CA ALA A 117 24.15 -4.70 -13.08
C ALA A 117 22.82 -3.95 -13.19
N GLN A 118 22.48 -3.46 -14.39
CA GLN A 118 21.24 -2.71 -14.63
C GLN A 118 20.01 -3.60 -14.51
N SER A 119 20.07 -4.81 -15.10
CA SER A 119 19.01 -5.81 -14.98
C SER A 119 18.80 -6.28 -13.54
N ALA A 120 19.86 -6.39 -12.73
CA ALA A 120 19.75 -6.72 -11.31
C ALA A 120 19.10 -5.59 -10.49
N GLU A 121 19.41 -4.33 -10.80
CA GLU A 121 18.77 -3.16 -10.17
C GLU A 121 17.28 -3.10 -10.51
N GLU A 122 16.91 -3.32 -11.77
CA GLU A 122 15.52 -3.37 -12.22
C GLU A 122 14.74 -4.51 -11.55
N LEU A 123 15.30 -5.73 -11.50
CA LEU A 123 14.72 -6.85 -10.77
C LEU A 123 14.48 -6.50 -9.30
N ARG A 124 15.46 -5.88 -8.65
CA ARG A 124 15.34 -5.48 -7.24
C ARG A 124 14.25 -4.44 -7.06
N HIS A 125 14.14 -3.48 -7.96
CA HIS A 125 13.10 -2.47 -7.94
C HIS A 125 11.70 -3.09 -8.11
N LEU A 126 11.52 -3.97 -9.10
CA LEU A 126 10.25 -4.65 -9.33
C LEU A 126 9.83 -5.52 -8.14
N ILE A 127 10.79 -6.22 -7.52
CA ILE A 127 10.55 -6.98 -6.29
C ILE A 127 10.12 -6.04 -5.16
N ASP A 128 10.82 -4.91 -4.97
CA ASP A 128 10.46 -3.91 -3.95
C ASP A 128 9.00 -3.45 -4.09
N LEU A 129 8.56 -3.16 -5.32
CA LEU A 129 7.17 -2.76 -5.59
C LEU A 129 6.16 -3.84 -5.16
N PHE A 130 6.44 -5.12 -5.40
CA PHE A 130 5.58 -6.22 -4.90
C PHE A 130 5.48 -6.27 -3.37
N TYR A 131 6.59 -6.01 -2.67
CA TYR A 131 6.59 -5.96 -1.20
C TYR A 131 5.79 -4.76 -0.69
N ARG A 132 5.97 -3.59 -1.31
CA ARG A 132 5.27 -2.35 -0.95
C ARG A 132 3.75 -2.47 -1.07
N ILE A 133 3.24 -3.12 -2.12
CA ILE A 133 1.80 -3.40 -2.23
C ILE A 133 1.29 -4.56 -1.35
N GLY A 134 2.15 -5.16 -0.53
CA GLY A 134 1.79 -6.27 0.36
C GLY A 134 1.53 -7.59 -0.36
N ARG A 135 2.20 -7.84 -1.49
CA ARG A 135 2.10 -9.07 -2.29
C ARG A 135 3.43 -9.84 -2.37
N PRO A 136 4.11 -10.15 -1.25
CA PRO A 136 5.43 -10.80 -1.28
C PRO A 136 5.36 -12.24 -1.84
N GLU A 137 4.27 -12.97 -1.58
CA GLU A 137 4.11 -14.33 -2.08
C GLU A 137 3.94 -14.37 -3.61
N ALA A 138 3.32 -13.35 -4.20
CA ALA A 138 3.22 -13.23 -5.65
C ALA A 138 4.62 -13.09 -6.28
N ALA A 139 5.46 -12.19 -5.77
CA ALA A 139 6.84 -12.06 -6.22
C ALA A 139 7.62 -13.38 -6.16
N ARG A 140 7.50 -14.12 -5.05
CA ARG A 140 8.14 -15.44 -4.89
C ARG A 140 7.62 -16.45 -5.91
N ASN A 141 6.31 -16.49 -6.13
CA ASN A 141 5.70 -17.41 -7.10
C ASN A 141 6.14 -17.11 -8.53
N TYR A 142 6.19 -15.84 -8.92
CA TYR A 142 6.70 -15.46 -10.24
C TYR A 142 8.17 -15.80 -10.40
N PHE A 143 9.02 -15.42 -9.44
CA PHE A 143 10.45 -15.70 -9.48
C PHE A 143 10.76 -17.21 -9.54
N THR A 144 10.09 -18.02 -8.73
CA THR A 144 10.25 -19.48 -8.77
C THR A 144 9.74 -20.09 -10.07
N SER A 145 8.69 -19.52 -10.67
CA SER A 145 8.21 -19.94 -11.99
C SER A 145 9.23 -19.62 -13.09
N CYS A 146 9.86 -18.44 -13.04
CA CYS A 146 10.95 -18.07 -13.95
C CYS A 146 12.13 -19.03 -13.86
N LEU A 147 12.57 -19.37 -12.64
CA LEU A 147 13.66 -20.32 -12.41
C LEU A 147 13.35 -21.70 -13.00
N LYS A 148 12.13 -22.21 -12.80
CA LYS A 148 11.70 -23.49 -13.37
C LYS A 148 11.72 -23.48 -14.91
N VAL A 149 11.29 -22.37 -15.52
CA VAL A 149 11.29 -22.21 -16.98
C VAL A 149 12.72 -22.17 -17.53
N SER A 150 13.61 -21.36 -16.95
CA SER A 150 15.01 -21.29 -17.37
C SER A 150 15.72 -22.65 -17.26
N PHE A 151 15.52 -23.37 -16.15
CA PHE A 151 16.12 -24.69 -15.96
C PHE A 151 15.63 -25.72 -16.99
N LYS A 152 14.34 -25.69 -17.32
CA LYS A 152 13.76 -26.56 -18.35
C LYS A 152 14.34 -26.26 -19.73
N THR A 153 14.50 -24.98 -20.09
CA THR A 153 15.10 -24.56 -21.36
C THR A 153 16.56 -25.01 -21.49
N HIS A 154 17.37 -24.87 -20.43
CA HIS A 154 18.75 -25.33 -20.42
C HIS A 154 18.89 -26.85 -20.57
N ILE A 155 18.03 -27.65 -19.94
CA ILE A 155 18.02 -29.11 -20.11
C ILE A 155 17.65 -29.50 -21.55
N PHE A 156 16.65 -28.85 -22.15
CA PHE A 156 16.25 -29.13 -23.53
C PHE A 156 17.34 -28.76 -24.55
N LEU A 157 18.04 -27.64 -24.36
CA LEU A 157 19.17 -27.26 -25.21
C LEU A 157 20.34 -28.26 -25.09
N PHE A 158 20.65 -28.74 -23.88
CA PHE A 158 21.67 -29.78 -23.68
C PHE A 158 21.29 -31.12 -24.32
N SER A 159 20.01 -31.49 -24.31
CA SER A 159 19.52 -32.74 -24.92
C SER A 159 19.38 -32.68 -26.45
N SER A 160 19.37 -31.49 -27.07
CA SER A 160 19.37 -31.32 -28.54
C SER A 160 20.78 -31.22 -29.14
N LEU A 161 21.82 -31.10 -28.30
CA LEU A 161 23.22 -30.99 -28.70
C LEU A 161 24.00 -32.32 -28.59
N ILE A 162 23.36 -33.39 -28.11
CA ILE A 162 23.84 -34.79 -28.06
C ILE A 162 23.04 -35.60 -29.07
#